data_AF-A0A172TQ33-F1
#
_entry.id   AF-A0A172TQ33-F1
#
_cell.length_a   1.000
_cell.length_b   1.000
_cell.length_c   1.000
_cell.angle_alpha   90.00
_cell.angle_beta   90.00
_cell.angle_gamma   90.00
#
_symmetry.space_group_name_H-M   'P 1'
#
loop_
_entity.id
_entity.type
_entity.pdbx_description
1 polymer ?
#
loop_
_entity_poly.entity_id
_entity_poly.type
_entity_poly.pdbx_seq_one_letter_code
_entity_poly.pdbx_strand_id
1 'polypeptide(L)' 'MKAKKCSKCQTIFTCSNPQPGCWCEGVRLTPETLEQLKASYEDCLCPACLKSFEQTNTEATSTVSA' A
#
# COMPACT_ATOMS: atom_id res chain seq x y z
N MET A 1 -12.49 -1.76 14.53
CA MET A 1 -12.49 -1.13 13.18
C MET A 1 -12.27 0.36 13.34
N LYS A 2 -11.26 0.92 12.68
CA LYS A 2 -10.93 2.34 12.78
C LYS A 2 -10.74 2.92 11.38
N ALA A 3 -11.43 4.02 11.10
CA ALA A 3 -11.22 4.77 9.87
C ALA A 3 -9.83 5.42 9.92
N LYS A 4 -9.03 5.21 8.89
CA LYS A 4 -7.74 5.85 8.67
C LYS A 4 -7.77 6.63 7.35
N LYS A 5 -6.89 7.61 7.24
CA LYS A 5 -6.72 8.41 6.03
C LYS A 5 -5.47 7.94 5.30
N CYS A 6 -5.59 7.62 4.02
CA CYS A 6 -4.46 7.18 3.22
C CYS A 6 -3.42 8.29 3.06
N SER A 7 -2.15 8.04 3.41
CA SER A 7 -1.09 9.05 3.22
C SER A 7 -0.85 9.41 1.76
N LYS A 8 -1.11 8.47 0.82
CA LYS A 8 -0.93 8.70 -0.62
C LYS A 8 -2.10 9.48 -1.26
N CYS A 9 -3.32 8.96 -1.16
CA CYS A 9 -4.48 9.51 -1.88
C CYS A 9 -5.48 10.24 -0.98
N GLN A 10 -5.19 10.38 0.32
CA GLN A 10 -6.02 11.09 1.30
C GLN A 10 -7.45 10.53 1.48
N THR A 11 -7.74 9.37 0.88
CA THR A 11 -9.03 8.67 0.99
C THR A 11 -9.20 8.06 2.38
N ILE A 12 -10.40 8.18 2.94
CA ILE A 12 -10.78 7.50 4.18
C ILE A 12 -11.08 6.04 3.88
N PHE A 13 -10.42 5.14 4.61
CA PHE A 13 -10.63 3.70 4.49
C PHE A 13 -10.71 3.05 5.87
N THR A 14 -11.39 1.91 5.94
CA THR A 14 -11.49 1.14 7.18
C THR A 14 -10.28 0.25 7.33
N CYS A 15 -9.46 0.55 8.35
CA CYS A 15 -8.44 -0.37 8.82
C CYS A 15 -9.07 -1.29 9.87
N SER A 16 -9.16 -2.58 9.53
CA SER A 16 -9.72 -3.62 10.40
C SER A 16 -8.58 -4.51 10.88
N ASN A 17 -8.17 -4.36 12.14
CA ASN A 17 -7.49 -5.44 12.85
C ASN A 17 -8.12 -5.50 14.26
N PRO A 18 -8.89 -6.56 14.57
CA PRO A 18 -8.31 -7.80 15.11
C PRO A 18 -8.98 -9.12 14.65
N GLN A 19 -9.79 -9.12 13.59
CA GLN A 19 -10.42 -10.36 13.07
C GLN A 19 -9.61 -10.94 11.90
N PRO A 20 -9.51 -12.28 11.79
CA PRO A 20 -8.92 -12.94 10.62
C PRO A 20 -9.70 -12.58 9.35
N GLY A 21 -9.00 -12.30 8.24
CA GLY A 21 -9.60 -12.00 6.95
C GLY A 21 -9.60 -10.52 6.58
N CYS A 22 -8.66 -9.73 7.08
CA CYS A 22 -8.49 -8.36 6.62
C CYS A 22 -8.01 -8.35 5.17
N TRP A 23 -8.51 -7.39 4.38
CA TRP A 23 -8.13 -7.24 2.98
C TRP A 23 -6.62 -7.06 2.80
N CYS A 24 -5.90 -6.53 3.79
CA CYS A 24 -4.46 -6.34 3.72
C CYS A 24 -3.68 -7.66 3.78
N GLU A 25 -4.25 -8.73 4.35
CA GLU A 25 -3.64 -10.06 4.38
C GLU A 25 -3.64 -10.72 3.00
N GLY A 26 -4.56 -10.31 2.12
CA GLY A 26 -4.60 -10.75 0.73
C GLY A 26 -3.58 -10.05 -0.17
N VAL A 27 -2.92 -8.99 0.33
CA VAL A 27 -1.99 -8.17 -0.46
C VAL A 27 -0.59 -8.76 -0.37
N ARG A 28 -0.03 -9.20 -1.51
CA ARG A 28 1.33 -9.74 -1.57
C ARG A 28 2.33 -8.67 -2.00
N LEU A 29 3.11 -8.19 -1.04
CA LEU A 29 4.20 -7.26 -1.25
C LEU A 29 5.55 -7.97 -1.09
N THR A 30 6.52 -7.60 -1.91
CA THR A 30 7.92 -7.98 -1.65
C THR A 30 8.49 -7.21 -0.46
N PRO A 31 9.52 -7.76 0.20
CA PRO A 31 10.21 -7.06 1.29
C PRO A 31 10.75 -5.71 0.85
N GLU A 32 11.34 -5.62 -0.36
CA GLU A 32 11.86 -4.36 -0.91
C GLU A 32 10.77 -3.29 -1.07
N THR A 33 9.63 -3.65 -1.65
CA THR A 33 8.47 -2.76 -1.78
C THR A 33 7.95 -2.32 -0.41
N LEU A 34 7.93 -3.24 0.57
CA LEU A 34 7.49 -2.97 1.93
C LEU A 34 8.43 -2.00 2.66
N GLU A 35 9.74 -2.12 2.48
CA GLU A 35 10.73 -1.16 2.97
C GLU A 35 10.55 0.22 2.31
N GLN A 36 10.36 0.25 1.00
CA GLN A 36 10.12 1.49 0.25
C GLN A 36 8.83 2.20 0.70
N LEU A 37 7.76 1.43 0.95
CA LEU A 37 6.50 1.90 1.52
C LEU A 37 6.69 2.52 2.90
N LYS A 38 7.46 1.86 3.79
CA LYS A 38 7.79 2.38 5.12
C LYS A 38 8.60 3.66 5.09
N ALA A 39 9.51 3.80 4.11
CA ALA A 39 10.31 5.01 3.94
C ALA A 39 9.52 6.16 3.30
N SER A 40 8.58 5.85 2.40
CA SER A 40 7.84 6.85 1.62
C SER A 40 6.57 7.36 2.29
N TYR A 41 5.98 6.59 3.22
CA TYR A 41 4.69 6.90 3.84
C TYR A 41 4.75 6.78 5.35
N GLU A 42 4.41 7.87 6.05
CA GLU A 42 4.40 7.91 7.52
C GLU A 42 3.15 7.28 8.17
N ASP A 43 2.10 6.97 7.40
CA ASP A 43 0.89 6.31 7.90
C ASP A 43 0.37 5.26 6.89
N CYS A 44 -0.78 4.67 7.18
CA CYS A 44 -1.31 3.53 6.44
C CYS A 44 -1.81 3.93 5.05
N LEU A 45 -1.65 3.01 4.09
CA LEU A 45 -2.25 3.13 2.76
C LEU A 45 -3.59 2.40 2.68
N CYS A 46 -4.49 2.95 1.87
CA CYS A 46 -5.76 2.30 1.54
C CYS A 46 -5.54 1.07 0.64
N PRO A 47 -6.52 0.15 0.55
CA PRO A 47 -6.41 -1.05 -0.29
C PRO A 47 -6.03 -0.73 -1.73
N ALA A 48 -6.68 0.25 -2.36
CA ALA A 48 -6.39 0.59 -3.76
C ALA A 48 -4.92 1.01 -3.97
N CYS A 49 -4.40 1.84 -3.05
CA CYS A 49 -3.00 2.29 -3.12
C CYS A 49 -2.05 1.13 -2.83
N LEU A 50 -2.32 0.34 -1.78
CA LEU A 50 -1.47 -0.80 -1.40
C LEU A 50 -1.44 -1.88 -2.49
N LYS A 51 -2.58 -2.17 -3.12
CA LYS A 51 -2.69 -3.09 -4.27
C LYS A 51 -1.91 -2.62 -5.49
N SER A 52 -1.72 -1.31 -5.67
CA SER A 52 -0.88 -0.78 -6.75
C SER A 52 0.60 -1.15 -6.57
N PHE A 53 1.00 -1.55 -5.36
CA PHE A 53 2.34 -2.04 -5.04
C PHE A 53 2.42 -3.57 -4.99
N GLU A 54 1.29 -4.29 -5.10
CA GLU A 54 1.33 -5.72 -5.37
C GLU A 54 2.00 -5.91 -6.71
N GLN A 55 3.12 -6.61 -6.72
CA GLN A 55 3.90 -6.80 -7.94
C GLN A 55 3.06 -7.56 -8.97
N THR A 56 2.46 -6.83 -9.90
CA THR A 56 2.30 -7.32 -11.25
C THR A 56 3.55 -6.80 -11.97
N ASN A 57 4.40 -7.71 -12.44
CA ASN A 57 5.62 -7.38 -13.17
C ASN A 57 5.30 -6.55 -14.43
N THR A 58 5.10 -5.25 -14.27
CA THR A 58 4.98 -4.29 -15.36
C THR A 58 5.45 -2.94 -14.82
N GLU A 59 6.76 -2.80 -14.80
CA GLU A 59 7.41 -1.56 -15.27
C GLU A 59 7.03 -0.26 -14.52
N ALA A 60 7.64 -0.06 -13.36
CA ALA A 60 7.84 1.27 -12.77
C ALA A 60 9.30 1.73 -12.92
N THR A 61 9.95 1.31 -14.01
CA THR A 61 11.12 1.99 -14.55
C THR A 61 10.72 2.58 -15.89
N SER A 62 10.22 3.80 -15.87
CA SER A 62 10.27 4.68 -17.04
C SER A 62 10.55 6.11 -16.58
N THR A 63 11.81 6.42 -16.33
CA THR A 63 12.73 7.16 -17.23
C THR A 63 12.73 8.66 -16.91
N VAL A 64 13.60 9.04 -15.97
CA VAL A 64 14.27 10.34 -16.07
C VAL A 64 15.09 10.30 -17.38
N SER A 65 14.54 10.90 -18.43
CA SER A 65 15.27 11.15 -19.67
C SER A 65 15.97 12.49 -19.51
N ALA A 66 17.29 12.46 -19.68
CA ALA A 66 18.22 13.59 -19.59
C ALA A 66 18.00 14.66 -20.67
#